data_AF-A0A8J7DW85-F1
#
_entry.id   AF-A0A8J7DW85-F1
#
_cell.length_a   1.000
_cell.length_b   1.000
_cell.length_c   1.000
_cell.angle_alpha   90.00
_cell.angle_beta   90.00
_cell.angle_gamma   90.00
#
_symmetry.space_group_name_H-M   'P 1'
#
loop_
_entity.id
_entity.type
_entity.pdbx_description
1 polymer ?
#
loop_
_entity_poly.entity_id
_entity_poly.type
_entity_poly.pdbx_seq_one_letter_code
_entity_poly.pdbx_strand_id
1 'polypeptide(L)'
;MMVSTMIEHSTNERNQLLDNLTRIKGISQNKQQWLRAWFNIRVFRDLARLSVEQIELRLKAEGKAVSKEEIAAWIVQAEALSVIAERSREENHDLESWQSVASWQVELQSRQVGEFEEQRAVLRDLATDCISILPEAELELLREWMRYDLPHEATEPVEIPEAVPESEEEALYFDSSPAISHSPVRVQIDSIQVWQSPQQETPQFIYPSNRSFPGMLESNKRFTLDIAFQLKGLHEREQFNTQASYLAQVYVRDRATGVITSLGCTQLYSLFEAQSTYTAQLLDANIARKGVYSLQVLVRAQGIPTIPGYFEMPLLQVV
;
A
#
# COMPACT_ATOMS: atom_id res chain seq x y z
N MET A 1 -27.01 -12.66 3.18
CA MET A 1 -27.19 -11.61 2.16
C MET A 1 -25.83 -11.32 1.54
N MET A 2 -25.60 -11.80 0.32
CA MET A 2 -24.38 -11.55 -0.47
C MET A 2 -24.82 -11.32 -1.92
N VAL A 3 -25.35 -10.13 -2.23
CA VAL A 3 -25.61 -9.74 -3.63
C VAL A 3 -25.47 -8.21 -3.75
N SER A 4 -24.23 -7.70 -3.81
CA SER A 4 -23.91 -6.35 -4.32
C SER A 4 -22.40 -6.19 -4.48
N THR A 5 -21.79 -7.05 -5.31
CA THR A 5 -20.36 -6.97 -5.66
C THR A 5 -20.09 -7.12 -7.16
N MET A 6 -21.11 -7.19 -8.02
CA MET A 6 -20.91 -7.63 -9.41
C MET A 6 -20.82 -6.54 -10.48
N ILE A 7 -21.08 -5.25 -10.19
CA ILE A 7 -21.09 -4.23 -11.25
C ILE A 7 -19.80 -3.37 -11.28
N GLU A 8 -19.19 -3.04 -10.13
CA GLU A 8 -18.00 -2.18 -10.08
C GLU A 8 -16.67 -2.91 -10.31
N HIS A 9 -16.59 -4.21 -10.01
CA HIS A 9 -15.42 -5.04 -10.37
C HIS A 9 -15.22 -5.11 -11.90
N SER A 10 -16.30 -4.98 -12.67
CA SER A 10 -16.26 -5.18 -14.13
C SER A 10 -15.48 -4.10 -14.87
N THR A 11 -15.51 -2.84 -14.42
CA THR A 11 -14.88 -1.72 -15.13
C THR A 11 -13.38 -1.61 -14.82
N ASN A 12 -12.97 -1.85 -13.57
CA ASN A 12 -11.54 -1.83 -13.18
C ASN A 12 -10.80 -3.06 -13.72
N GLU A 13 -11.41 -4.26 -13.67
CA GLU A 13 -10.82 -5.45 -14.27
C GLU A 13 -10.71 -5.32 -15.79
N ARG A 14 -11.72 -4.75 -16.47
CA ARG A 14 -11.62 -4.48 -17.92
C ARG A 14 -10.50 -3.50 -18.25
N ASN A 15 -10.33 -2.42 -17.49
CA ASN A 15 -9.23 -1.48 -17.72
C ASN A 15 -7.85 -2.12 -17.42
N GLN A 16 -7.73 -2.94 -16.38
CA GLN A 16 -6.50 -3.70 -16.10
C GLN A 16 -6.20 -4.78 -17.15
N LEU A 17 -7.23 -5.40 -17.72
CA LEU A 17 -7.12 -6.36 -18.84
C LEU A 17 -6.70 -5.68 -20.14
N LEU A 18 -7.15 -4.44 -20.36
CA LEU A 18 -6.80 -3.65 -21.54
C LEU A 18 -5.37 -3.10 -21.50
N ASP A 19 -4.72 -3.05 -20.34
CA ASP A 19 -3.33 -2.56 -20.21
C ASP A 19 -2.34 -3.68 -19.79
N ASN A 20 -2.71 -4.95 -19.99
CA ASN A 20 -1.87 -6.10 -19.68
C ASN A 20 -0.88 -6.42 -20.81
N LEU A 21 0.41 -6.11 -20.61
CA LEU A 21 1.48 -6.32 -21.60
C LEU A 21 1.68 -7.79 -21.98
N THR A 22 1.25 -8.75 -21.16
CA THR A 22 1.34 -10.19 -21.51
C THR A 22 0.52 -10.58 -22.74
N ARG A 23 -0.37 -9.70 -23.23
CA ARG A 23 -1.08 -9.86 -24.50
C ARG A 23 -0.16 -9.74 -25.72
N ILE A 24 1.02 -9.14 -25.57
CA ILE A 24 2.03 -9.04 -26.63
C ILE A 24 2.83 -10.35 -26.68
N LYS A 25 2.87 -10.98 -27.85
CA LYS A 25 3.59 -12.24 -28.05
C LYS A 25 5.08 -12.06 -27.72
N GLY A 26 5.58 -12.89 -26.81
CA GLY A 26 6.98 -12.88 -26.35
C GLY A 26 7.19 -12.13 -25.04
N ILE A 27 6.20 -11.39 -24.53
CA ILE A 27 6.25 -10.76 -23.21
C ILE A 27 5.59 -11.67 -22.17
N SER A 28 6.40 -12.35 -21.36
CA SER A 28 5.92 -13.08 -20.17
C SER A 28 5.67 -12.12 -19.00
N GLN A 29 5.02 -12.61 -17.94
CA GLN A 29 4.78 -11.83 -16.72
C GLN A 29 6.09 -11.26 -16.12
N ASN A 30 7.18 -12.05 -16.13
CA ASN A 30 8.49 -11.59 -15.68
C ASN A 30 9.07 -10.48 -16.56
N LYS A 31 8.87 -10.55 -17.89
CA LYS A 31 9.29 -9.49 -18.83
C LYS A 31 8.45 -8.22 -18.62
N GLN A 32 7.13 -8.35 -18.39
CA GLN A 32 6.25 -7.23 -18.05
C GLN A 32 6.67 -6.53 -16.76
N GLN A 33 6.93 -7.28 -15.69
CA GLN A 33 7.41 -6.72 -14.42
C GLN A 33 8.73 -5.97 -14.60
N TRP A 34 9.66 -6.53 -15.38
CA TRP A 34 10.92 -5.87 -15.69
C TRP A 34 10.74 -4.58 -16.49
N LEU A 35 9.88 -4.59 -17.52
CA LEU A 35 9.54 -3.40 -18.32
C LEU A 35 8.90 -2.31 -17.45
N ARG A 36 8.02 -2.69 -16.52
CA ARG A 36 7.40 -1.80 -15.53
C ARG A 36 8.45 -1.18 -14.59
N ALA A 37 9.33 -2.00 -14.02
CA ALA A 37 10.32 -1.52 -13.05
C ALA A 37 11.34 -0.55 -13.67
N TRP A 38 11.82 -0.84 -14.89
CA TRP A 38 12.92 -0.07 -15.48
C TRP A 38 12.50 1.09 -16.37
N PHE A 39 11.35 0.99 -17.03
CA PHE A 39 10.87 2.03 -17.95
C PHE A 39 9.56 2.68 -17.49
N ASN A 40 9.01 2.29 -16.34
CA ASN A 40 7.70 2.75 -15.84
C ASN A 40 6.57 2.59 -16.87
N ILE A 41 6.64 1.53 -17.69
CA ILE A 41 5.61 1.22 -18.69
C ILE A 41 4.38 0.69 -17.97
N ARG A 42 3.28 1.43 -17.97
CA ARG A 42 2.02 1.00 -17.36
C ARG A 42 1.00 0.55 -18.38
N VAL A 43 1.02 1.15 -19.58
CA VAL A 43 0.07 0.88 -20.67
C VAL A 43 0.79 0.56 -21.98
N PHE A 44 0.09 -0.01 -22.97
CA PHE A 44 0.68 -0.33 -24.28
C PHE A 44 1.32 0.88 -24.97
N ARG A 45 0.68 2.05 -24.85
CA ARG A 45 1.17 3.31 -25.40
C ARG A 45 2.55 3.70 -24.88
N ASP A 46 2.87 3.37 -23.62
CA ASP A 46 4.19 3.68 -23.04
C ASP A 46 5.28 2.84 -23.70
N LEU A 47 5.02 1.55 -23.93
CA LEU A 47 5.95 0.64 -24.61
C LEU A 47 6.15 1.06 -26.07
N ALA A 48 5.08 1.48 -26.76
CA ALA A 48 5.14 1.94 -28.14
C ALA A 48 5.99 3.21 -28.35
N ARG A 49 6.20 4.02 -27.29
CA ARG A 49 7.01 5.25 -27.34
C ARG A 49 8.51 5.02 -27.21
N LEU A 50 8.93 3.82 -26.81
CA LEU A 50 10.35 3.50 -26.67
C LEU A 50 10.97 3.09 -28.00
N SER A 51 12.25 3.40 -28.16
CA SER A 51 13.05 2.88 -29.27
C SER A 51 13.59 1.49 -28.98
N VAL A 52 13.83 0.71 -30.04
CA VAL A 52 14.43 -0.64 -29.96
C VAL A 52 15.79 -0.55 -29.26
N GLU A 53 16.58 0.48 -29.55
CA GLU A 53 17.92 0.70 -29.01
C GLU A 53 17.89 0.94 -27.50
N GLN A 54 16.92 1.71 -26.99
CA GLN A 54 16.78 1.96 -25.55
C GLN A 54 16.50 0.69 -24.77
N ILE A 55 15.60 -0.15 -25.28
CA ILE A 55 15.23 -1.41 -24.64
C ILE A 55 16.40 -2.40 -24.73
N GLU A 56 17.04 -2.52 -25.90
CA GLU A 56 18.18 -3.42 -26.11
C GLU A 56 19.37 -3.06 -25.21
N LEU A 57 19.72 -1.78 -25.13
CA LEU A 57 20.83 -1.29 -24.30
C LEU A 57 20.63 -1.70 -22.83
N ARG A 58 19.40 -1.55 -22.33
CA ARG A 58 19.07 -1.91 -20.95
C ARG A 58 19.03 -3.42 -20.74
N LEU A 59 18.48 -4.20 -21.67
CA LEU A 59 18.46 -5.66 -21.57
C LEU A 59 19.88 -6.24 -21.56
N LYS A 60 20.79 -5.71 -22.37
CA LYS A 60 22.21 -6.10 -22.36
C LYS A 60 22.89 -5.78 -21.03
N ALA A 61 22.64 -4.61 -20.46
CA ALA A 61 23.19 -4.23 -19.16
C ALA A 61 22.76 -5.18 -18.02
N GLU A 62 21.57 -5.78 -18.15
CA GLU A 62 21.01 -6.74 -17.17
C GLU A 62 21.31 -8.21 -17.53
N GLY A 63 22.17 -8.47 -18.52
CA GLY A 63 22.53 -9.83 -18.94
C GLY A 63 21.40 -10.60 -19.62
N LYS A 64 20.33 -9.94 -20.07
CA LYS A 64 19.19 -10.57 -20.74
C LYS A 64 19.41 -10.58 -22.26
N ALA A 65 19.41 -11.78 -22.84
CA ALA A 65 19.50 -11.96 -24.28
C ALA A 65 18.09 -11.94 -24.90
N VAL A 66 17.71 -10.79 -25.48
CA VAL A 66 16.51 -10.64 -26.31
C VAL A 66 16.97 -10.04 -27.64
N SER A 67 16.51 -10.58 -28.76
CA SER A 67 16.94 -10.08 -30.07
C SER A 67 16.29 -8.74 -30.40
N LYS A 68 16.93 -7.91 -31.23
CA LYS A 68 16.36 -6.62 -31.67
C LYS A 68 15.04 -6.82 -32.41
N GLU A 69 14.93 -7.91 -33.16
CA GLU A 69 13.74 -8.26 -33.93
C GLU A 69 12.55 -8.58 -33.01
N GLU A 70 12.80 -9.25 -31.88
CA GLU A 70 11.76 -9.53 -30.88
C GLU A 70 11.29 -8.24 -30.21
N ILE A 71 12.21 -7.33 -29.84
CA ILE A 71 11.89 -6.02 -29.26
C ILE A 71 11.07 -5.17 -30.24
N ALA A 72 11.49 -5.12 -31.52
CA ALA A 72 10.75 -4.42 -32.56
C ALA A 72 9.33 -4.99 -32.71
N ALA A 73 9.18 -6.31 -32.67
CA ALA A 73 7.87 -6.97 -32.72
C ALA A 73 6.99 -6.63 -31.51
N TRP A 74 7.57 -6.38 -30.33
CA TRP A 74 6.82 -5.92 -29.16
C TRP A 74 6.29 -4.51 -29.35
N ILE A 75 7.11 -3.59 -29.84
CA ILE A 75 6.73 -2.17 -30.07
C ILE A 75 5.59 -2.10 -31.08
N VAL A 76 5.70 -2.81 -32.21
CA VAL A 76 4.65 -2.83 -33.25
C VAL A 76 3.32 -3.40 -32.71
N GLN A 77 3.37 -4.47 -31.93
CA GLN A 77 2.16 -5.02 -31.30
C GLN A 77 1.58 -4.07 -30.24
N ALA A 78 2.42 -3.39 -29.47
CA ALA A 78 1.99 -2.41 -28.48
C ALA A 78 1.27 -1.23 -29.14
N GLU A 79 1.77 -0.73 -30.28
CA GLU A 79 1.13 0.34 -31.05
C GLU A 79 -0.24 -0.08 -31.59
N ALA A 80 -0.35 -1.30 -32.14
CA ALA A 80 -1.63 -1.84 -32.59
C ALA A 80 -2.64 -1.99 -31.43
N LEU A 81 -2.19 -2.49 -30.28
CA LEU A 81 -3.04 -2.68 -29.10
C LEU A 81 -3.42 -1.36 -28.44
N SER A 82 -2.57 -0.32 -28.49
CA SER A 82 -2.92 0.99 -27.95
C SER A 82 -4.06 1.63 -28.74
N VAL A 83 -4.07 1.50 -30.07
CA VAL A 83 -5.18 2.00 -30.90
C VAL A 83 -6.50 1.29 -30.57
N ILE A 84 -6.47 -0.03 -30.37
CA ILE A 84 -7.67 -0.80 -29.99
C ILE A 84 -8.17 -0.37 -28.61
N ALA A 85 -7.26 -0.21 -27.64
CA ALA A 85 -7.60 0.23 -26.29
C ALA A 85 -8.18 1.66 -26.27
N GLU A 86 -7.64 2.56 -27.09
CA GLU A 86 -8.14 3.94 -27.24
C GLU A 86 -9.53 3.98 -27.85
N ARG A 87 -9.76 3.23 -28.94
CA ARG A 87 -11.07 3.13 -29.56
C ARG A 87 -12.11 2.54 -28.59
N SER A 88 -11.72 1.54 -27.80
CA SER A 88 -12.58 0.97 -26.76
C SER A 88 -12.89 1.96 -25.63
N ARG A 89 -12.00 2.95 -25.38
CA ARG A 89 -12.26 4.03 -24.42
C ARG A 89 -13.19 5.09 -25.01
N GLU A 90 -13.02 5.45 -26.28
CA GLU A 90 -13.87 6.42 -26.98
C GLU A 90 -15.29 5.89 -27.17
N GLU A 91 -15.47 4.62 -27.51
CA GLU A 91 -16.79 3.99 -27.65
C GLU A 91 -17.54 3.88 -26.29
N ASN A 92 -16.84 4.01 -25.16
CA ASN A 92 -17.42 4.08 -23.82
C ASN A 92 -17.68 5.52 -23.33
N HIS A 93 -17.34 6.56 -24.11
CA HIS A 93 -17.48 7.95 -23.69
C HIS A 93 -18.86 8.59 -23.97
N ASP A 94 -19.75 7.90 -24.68
CA ASP A 94 -21.07 8.43 -25.11
C ASP A 94 -22.26 8.09 -24.18
N LEU A 95 -21.99 7.45 -23.05
CA LEU A 95 -22.92 7.42 -21.92
C LEU A 95 -22.27 8.23 -20.80
N GLU A 96 -23.02 9.09 -20.13
CA GLU A 96 -22.64 9.84 -18.92
C GLU A 96 -22.04 8.88 -17.87
N SER A 97 -20.79 8.51 -18.06
CA SER A 97 -20.17 7.41 -17.35
C SER A 97 -19.68 7.97 -16.03
N TRP A 98 -20.30 7.49 -14.97
CA TRP A 98 -19.86 7.73 -13.61
C TRP A 98 -18.35 7.50 -13.52
N GLN A 99 -17.62 8.59 -13.30
CA GLN A 99 -16.20 8.52 -13.01
C GLN A 99 -16.06 8.26 -11.51
N SER A 100 -15.42 7.15 -11.15
CA SER A 100 -15.02 6.93 -9.77
C SER A 100 -14.03 8.04 -9.39
N VAL A 101 -14.44 8.91 -8.47
CA VAL A 101 -13.60 10.02 -7.98
C VAL A 101 -12.67 9.58 -6.86
N ALA A 102 -12.97 8.46 -6.20
CA ALA A 102 -12.16 7.84 -5.17
C ALA A 102 -12.64 6.41 -4.88
N SER A 103 -11.79 5.60 -4.27
CA SER A 103 -12.14 4.24 -3.85
C SER A 103 -11.41 3.92 -2.56
N TRP A 104 -12.13 3.37 -1.58
CA TRP A 104 -11.56 3.03 -0.28
C TRP A 104 -11.93 1.60 0.11
N GLN A 105 -11.03 0.95 0.85
CA GLN A 105 -11.27 -0.29 1.57
C GLN A 105 -11.37 0.05 3.06
N VAL A 106 -12.46 -0.35 3.70
CA VAL A 106 -12.67 -0.17 5.15
C VAL A 106 -12.51 -1.52 5.83
N GLU A 107 -11.61 -1.60 6.81
CA GLU A 107 -11.45 -2.77 7.68
C GLU A 107 -11.79 -2.40 9.12
N LEU A 108 -12.76 -3.09 9.70
CA LEU A 108 -13.12 -2.96 11.11
C LEU A 108 -12.33 -3.96 11.94
N GLN A 109 -11.58 -3.47 12.92
CA GLN A 109 -10.78 -4.30 13.81
C GLN A 109 -11.26 -4.12 15.24
N SER A 110 -11.37 -5.22 15.99
CA SER A 110 -11.59 -5.18 17.45
C SER A 110 -10.56 -6.02 18.18
N ARG A 111 -10.26 -5.64 19.43
CA ARG A 111 -9.44 -6.43 20.36
C ARG A 111 -9.94 -6.29 21.79
N GLN A 112 -9.70 -7.31 22.60
CA GLN A 112 -9.98 -7.27 24.05
C GLN A 112 -8.79 -6.69 24.80
N VAL A 113 -9.03 -5.69 25.65
CA VAL A 113 -8.04 -5.03 26.50
C VAL A 113 -8.57 -5.00 27.94
N GLY A 114 -8.29 -6.05 28.71
CA GLY A 114 -8.85 -6.25 30.04
C GLY A 114 -10.32 -6.67 29.95
N GLU A 115 -11.21 -5.90 30.56
CA GLU A 115 -12.67 -6.10 30.50
C GLU A 115 -13.35 -5.29 29.37
N PHE A 116 -12.57 -4.51 28.61
CA PHE A 116 -13.09 -3.63 27.57
C PHE A 116 -12.76 -4.16 26.17
N GLU A 117 -13.71 -4.02 25.25
CA GLU A 117 -13.47 -4.19 23.82
C GLU A 117 -13.05 -2.84 23.22
N GLU A 118 -11.88 -2.79 22.59
CA GLU A 118 -11.42 -1.62 21.84
C GLU A 118 -11.66 -1.88 20.35
N GLN A 119 -12.36 -0.96 19.68
CA GLN A 119 -12.65 -1.02 18.25
C GLN A 119 -11.94 0.11 17.49
N ARG A 120 -11.56 -0.16 16.24
CA ARG A 120 -11.05 0.85 15.30
C ARG A 120 -11.44 0.53 13.86
N ALA A 121 -11.50 1.55 13.02
CA ALA A 121 -11.54 1.36 11.56
C ALA A 121 -10.19 1.69 10.95
N VAL A 122 -9.82 0.92 9.93
CA VAL A 122 -8.67 1.14 9.07
C VAL A 122 -9.22 1.43 7.68
N LEU A 123 -9.14 2.69 7.24
CA LEU A 123 -9.52 3.10 5.89
C LEU A 123 -8.28 3.08 5.03
N ARG A 124 -8.34 2.39 3.89
CA ARG A 124 -7.29 2.36 2.88
C ARG A 124 -7.83 3.00 1.61
N ASP A 125 -7.31 4.15 1.23
CA ASP A 125 -7.52 4.71 -0.10
C ASP A 125 -6.83 3.80 -1.13
N LEU A 126 -7.61 3.23 -2.05
CA LEU A 126 -7.13 2.29 -3.07
C LEU A 126 -6.37 2.99 -4.20
N ALA A 127 -6.59 4.28 -4.42
CA ALA A 127 -5.90 5.06 -5.44
C ALA A 127 -4.52 5.51 -4.97
N THR A 128 -4.43 5.96 -3.71
CA THR A 128 -3.19 6.49 -3.14
C THR A 128 -2.44 5.51 -2.24
N ASP A 129 -3.05 4.36 -1.94
CA ASP A 129 -2.60 3.40 -0.93
C ASP A 129 -2.40 4.00 0.46
N CYS A 130 -3.02 5.16 0.72
CA CYS A 130 -2.94 5.83 2.01
C CYS A 130 -3.89 5.15 2.99
N ILE A 131 -3.39 4.91 4.20
CA ILE A 131 -4.20 4.32 5.26
C ILE A 131 -4.39 5.32 6.39
N SER A 132 -5.65 5.52 6.77
CA SER A 132 -6.09 6.32 7.91
C SER A 132 -6.68 5.38 8.95
N ILE A 133 -6.29 5.54 10.21
CA ILE A 133 -6.90 4.81 11.32
C ILE A 133 -7.86 5.77 12.00
N LEU A 134 -9.15 5.42 12.01
CA LEU A 134 -10.16 6.22 12.67
C LEU A 134 -10.38 5.68 14.09
N PRO A 135 -10.28 6.54 15.12
CA PRO A 135 -10.62 6.16 16.49
C PRO A 135 -12.11 5.83 16.60
N GLU A 136 -12.50 5.15 17.68
CA GLU A 136 -13.88 4.71 17.92
C GLU A 136 -14.92 5.84 17.83
N ALA A 137 -14.58 7.06 18.26
CA ALA A 137 -15.48 8.21 18.15
C ALA A 137 -15.80 8.60 16.70
N GLU A 138 -14.87 8.36 15.77
CA GLU A 138 -15.06 8.61 14.33
C GLU A 138 -15.64 7.38 13.61
N LEU A 139 -15.64 6.22 14.28
CA LEU A 139 -16.23 4.98 13.79
C LEU A 139 -17.74 5.08 13.64
N GLU A 140 -18.42 5.74 14.58
CA GLU A 140 -19.87 5.93 14.50
C GLU A 140 -20.25 6.86 13.35
N LEU A 141 -19.47 7.92 13.10
CA LEU A 141 -19.66 8.79 11.93
C LEU A 141 -19.46 8.02 10.62
N LEU A 142 -18.44 7.16 10.55
CA LEU A 142 -18.22 6.30 9.39
C LEU A 142 -19.37 5.29 9.21
N ARG A 143 -19.86 4.69 10.30
CA ARG A 143 -21.00 3.75 10.28
C ARG A 143 -22.28 4.45 9.81
N GLU A 144 -22.55 5.65 10.30
CA GLU A 144 -23.68 6.47 9.86
C GLU A 144 -23.55 6.82 8.38
N TRP A 145 -22.39 7.31 7.96
CA TRP A 145 -22.11 7.60 6.55
C TRP A 145 -22.33 6.38 5.66
N MET A 146 -21.77 5.21 6.02
CA MET A 146 -21.96 3.97 5.27
C MET A 146 -23.44 3.53 5.24
N ARG A 147 -24.22 3.78 6.29
CA ARG A 147 -25.66 3.47 6.31
C ARG A 147 -26.50 4.41 5.45
N TYR A 148 -26.14 5.70 5.38
CA TYR A 148 -26.91 6.71 4.65
C TYR A 148 -26.60 6.77 3.15
N ASP A 149 -25.35 6.55 2.76
CA ASP A 149 -24.93 6.69 1.35
C ASP A 149 -24.97 5.39 0.55
N LEU A 150 -25.17 4.23 1.20
CA LEU A 150 -25.51 3.00 0.50
C LEU A 150 -27.00 3.02 0.15
N PRO A 151 -27.39 3.13 -1.14
CA PRO A 151 -28.80 3.18 -1.53
C PRO A 151 -29.50 1.93 -0.99
N HIS A 152 -30.58 2.15 -0.23
CA HIS A 152 -31.40 1.12 0.40
C HIS A 152 -32.13 0.18 -0.60
N GLU A 153 -31.82 0.23 -1.91
CA GLU A 153 -32.59 -0.46 -2.96
C GLU A 153 -32.16 -1.91 -3.26
N ALA A 154 -31.07 -2.42 -2.69
CA ALA A 154 -30.60 -3.78 -3.01
C ALA A 154 -31.01 -4.87 -1.99
N THR A 155 -32.23 -4.80 -1.46
CA THR A 155 -32.74 -5.87 -0.57
C THR A 155 -34.14 -6.36 -0.99
N GLU A 156 -34.33 -6.68 -2.27
CA GLU A 156 -35.27 -7.74 -2.60
C GLU A 156 -34.51 -9.07 -2.61
N PRO A 157 -34.91 -10.06 -1.81
CA PRO A 157 -34.29 -11.37 -1.82
C PRO A 157 -34.54 -12.00 -3.19
N VAL A 158 -33.49 -12.14 -4.00
CA VAL A 158 -33.51 -12.98 -5.18
C VAL A 158 -33.85 -14.39 -4.71
N GLU A 159 -35.04 -14.88 -5.05
CA GLU A 159 -35.43 -16.27 -4.90
C GLU A 159 -34.44 -17.12 -5.69
N ILE A 160 -33.52 -17.77 -4.98
CA ILE A 160 -32.61 -18.75 -5.55
C ILE A 160 -33.49 -19.93 -5.98
N PRO A 161 -33.54 -20.29 -7.27
CA PRO A 161 -34.27 -21.48 -7.72
C PRO A 161 -33.74 -22.70 -6.96
N GLU A 162 -34.67 -23.48 -6.41
CA GLU A 162 -34.42 -24.76 -5.74
C GLU A 162 -33.40 -25.60 -6.52
N ALA A 163 -32.33 -25.97 -5.82
CA ALA A 163 -31.19 -26.70 -6.35
C ALA A 163 -31.62 -28.02 -7.01
N VAL A 164 -31.14 -28.22 -8.24
CA VAL A 164 -31.12 -29.53 -8.89
C VAL A 164 -30.17 -30.44 -8.07
N PRO A 165 -30.57 -31.68 -7.73
CA PRO A 165 -29.73 -32.57 -6.93
C PRO A 165 -28.45 -32.92 -7.70
N GLU A 166 -27.32 -32.46 -7.16
CA GLU A 166 -25.97 -32.83 -7.60
C GLU A 166 -25.73 -34.33 -7.34
N SER A 167 -25.26 -34.99 -8.39
CA SER A 167 -24.83 -36.39 -8.41
C SER A 167 -23.58 -36.61 -7.56
N GLU A 168 -23.68 -37.55 -6.62
CA GLU A 168 -22.62 -38.07 -5.77
C GLU A 168 -21.63 -38.95 -6.57
N GLU A 169 -20.72 -38.39 -7.37
CA GLU A 169 -19.68 -39.24 -7.99
C GLU A 169 -18.43 -38.49 -8.45
N GLU A 170 -17.71 -37.82 -7.54
CA GLU A 170 -16.33 -37.39 -7.82
C GLU A 170 -15.48 -37.25 -6.54
N ALA A 171 -15.30 -38.36 -5.82
CA ALA A 171 -14.30 -38.49 -4.76
C ALA A 171 -12.92 -38.81 -5.38
N LEU A 172 -12.27 -37.80 -5.98
CA LEU A 172 -10.90 -37.91 -6.50
C LEU A 172 -9.93 -37.04 -5.67
N TYR A 173 -9.08 -37.73 -4.90
CA TYR A 173 -7.74 -37.35 -4.48
C TYR A 173 -7.40 -35.84 -4.37
N PHE A 174 -7.81 -35.19 -3.28
CA PHE A 174 -7.14 -33.96 -2.82
C PHE A 174 -5.79 -34.34 -2.21
N ASP A 175 -4.75 -34.28 -3.03
CA ASP A 175 -3.36 -34.35 -2.62
C ASP A 175 -3.10 -33.24 -1.59
N SER A 176 -2.96 -33.65 -0.33
CA SER A 176 -2.77 -32.75 0.81
C SER A 176 -1.34 -32.23 0.79
N SER A 177 -1.03 -31.35 -0.17
CA SER A 177 0.21 -30.58 -0.14
C SER A 177 0.27 -29.82 1.19
N PRO A 178 1.31 -30.01 2.01
CA PRO A 178 1.41 -29.37 3.30
C PRO A 178 1.40 -27.85 3.07
N ALA A 179 0.34 -27.18 3.54
CA ALA A 179 0.26 -25.74 3.50
C ALA A 179 1.43 -25.20 4.33
N ILE A 180 2.43 -24.64 3.65
CA ILE A 180 3.59 -24.04 4.30
C ILE A 180 3.07 -22.76 4.97
N SER A 181 2.70 -22.88 6.24
CA SER A 181 2.27 -21.77 7.07
C SER A 181 3.48 -20.90 7.37
N HIS A 182 3.70 -19.88 6.55
CA HIS A 182 4.76 -18.92 6.82
C HIS A 182 4.26 -17.88 7.83
N SER A 183 4.81 -17.89 9.04
CA SER A 183 4.59 -16.86 10.05
C SER A 183 4.79 -15.46 9.44
N PRO A 184 3.88 -14.50 9.69
CA PRO A 184 3.99 -13.16 9.13
C PRO A 184 5.22 -12.42 9.68
N VAL A 185 5.87 -11.62 8.84
CA VAL A 185 7.05 -10.83 9.22
C VAL A 185 6.60 -9.69 10.12
N ARG A 186 7.24 -9.48 11.28
CA ARG A 186 6.87 -8.40 12.20
C ARG A 186 7.81 -7.22 12.03
N VAL A 187 7.25 -6.03 11.81
CA VAL A 187 8.02 -4.78 11.85
C VAL A 187 8.20 -4.35 13.30
N GLN A 188 9.44 -4.16 13.73
CA GLN A 188 9.80 -3.72 15.08
C GLN A 188 10.55 -2.39 15.01
N ILE A 189 9.99 -1.33 15.57
CA ILE A 189 10.63 -0.01 15.63
C ILE A 189 11.63 -0.01 16.78
N ASP A 190 12.91 0.20 16.47
CA ASP A 190 14.01 0.17 17.43
C ASP A 190 14.27 1.54 18.03
N SER A 191 14.32 2.56 17.16
CA SER A 191 14.55 3.92 17.62
C SER A 191 13.95 5.01 16.73
N ILE A 192 13.71 6.15 17.34
CA ILE A 192 13.34 7.39 16.66
C ILE A 192 14.36 8.47 17.01
N GLN A 193 14.87 9.15 15.99
CA GLN A 193 15.74 10.30 16.15
C GLN A 193 15.05 11.54 15.62
N VAL A 194 15.21 12.66 16.33
CA VAL A 194 14.57 13.93 15.95
C VAL A 194 15.64 15.00 15.77
N TRP A 195 15.56 15.71 14.64
CA TRP A 195 16.52 16.73 14.23
C TRP A 195 15.81 18.05 13.92
N GLN A 196 15.90 19.06 14.79
CA GLN A 196 15.27 20.36 14.53
C GLN A 196 16.16 21.34 13.76
N SER A 197 17.47 21.08 13.68
CA SER A 197 18.41 21.85 12.87
C SER A 197 19.28 20.91 12.03
N PRO A 198 19.21 20.98 10.69
CA PRO A 198 19.98 20.08 9.81
C PRO A 198 21.49 20.32 9.89
N GLN A 199 21.93 21.40 10.53
CA GLN A 199 23.34 21.75 10.74
C GLN A 199 23.93 21.15 12.02
N GLN A 200 23.14 20.49 12.86
CA GLN A 200 23.66 19.84 14.07
C GLN A 200 24.35 18.52 13.71
N GLU A 201 25.57 18.33 14.20
CA GLU A 201 26.33 17.07 13.97
C GLU A 201 25.77 15.89 14.77
N THR A 202 25.00 16.16 15.83
CA THR A 202 24.37 15.14 16.66
C THR A 202 22.86 15.29 16.61
N PRO A 203 22.11 14.17 16.58
CA PRO A 203 20.67 14.22 16.70
C PRO A 203 20.34 14.93 18.01
N GLN A 204 19.37 15.84 17.95
CA GLN A 204 18.94 16.52 19.16
C GLN A 204 18.45 15.47 20.17
N PHE A 205 17.87 14.37 19.67
CA PHE A 205 17.39 13.27 20.49
C PHE A 205 17.50 11.90 19.81
N ILE A 206 17.81 10.85 20.59
CA ILE A 206 17.76 9.43 20.18
C ILE A 206 16.88 8.68 21.18
N TYR A 207 15.80 8.07 20.70
CA TYR A 207 14.87 7.30 21.52
C TYR A 207 15.02 5.80 21.29
N PRO A 208 15.68 5.05 22.18
CA PRO A 208 15.42 3.63 22.27
C PRO A 208 13.98 3.44 22.78
N SER A 209 13.32 2.37 22.36
CA SER A 209 11.89 2.13 22.56
C SER A 209 11.34 2.11 24.01
N ASN A 210 12.19 2.38 25.03
CA ASN A 210 11.91 2.15 26.45
C ASN A 210 12.22 3.36 27.36
N ARG A 211 12.36 4.59 26.86
CA ARG A 211 12.72 5.78 27.69
C ARG A 211 11.87 7.01 27.42
N SER A 212 11.64 7.80 28.48
CA SER A 212 10.94 9.09 28.44
C SER A 212 11.74 10.16 27.68
N PHE A 213 11.05 11.09 27.00
CA PHE A 213 11.61 12.23 26.27
C PHE A 213 12.02 13.37 27.22
N PRO A 214 13.32 13.71 27.38
CA PRO A 214 13.72 14.89 28.15
C PRO A 214 13.81 16.18 27.31
N GLY A 215 13.58 16.09 26.00
CA GLY A 215 13.77 17.20 25.07
C GLY A 215 12.66 18.23 25.05
N MET A 216 12.89 19.31 24.32
CA MET A 216 11.84 20.24 23.88
C MET A 216 12.04 20.53 22.40
N LEU A 217 10.96 20.54 21.62
CA LEU A 217 10.96 21.05 20.25
C LEU A 217 10.44 22.49 20.26
N GLU A 218 11.04 23.35 19.47
CA GLU A 218 10.49 24.69 19.25
C GLU A 218 9.26 24.64 18.33
N SER A 219 8.17 25.29 18.75
CA SER A 219 6.98 25.46 17.92
C SER A 219 7.28 26.20 16.61
N ASN A 220 6.56 25.85 15.55
CA ASN A 220 6.68 26.43 14.20
C ASN A 220 8.04 26.24 13.51
N LYS A 221 9.02 25.59 14.13
CA LYS A 221 10.26 25.18 13.47
C LYS A 221 10.09 23.79 12.87
N ARG A 222 10.61 23.63 11.65
CA ARG A 222 10.62 22.33 10.98
C ARG A 222 11.64 21.40 11.63
N PHE A 223 11.36 20.11 11.61
CA PHE A 223 12.26 19.08 12.07
C PHE A 223 12.18 17.85 11.18
N THR A 224 13.22 17.03 11.23
CA THR A 224 13.32 15.73 10.57
C THR A 224 13.17 14.62 11.59
N LEU A 225 12.53 13.53 11.21
CA LEU A 225 12.47 12.30 12.00
C LEU A 225 13.15 11.16 11.23
N ASP A 226 14.08 10.49 11.89
CA ASP A 226 14.64 9.22 11.42
C ASP A 226 14.07 8.08 12.26
N ILE A 227 13.45 7.11 11.60
CA ILE A 227 12.76 5.99 12.24
C ILE A 227 13.52 4.72 11.88
N ALA A 228 14.30 4.20 12.81
CA ALA A 228 15.03 2.96 12.63
C ALA A 228 14.19 1.76 13.09
N PHE A 229 14.09 0.73 12.26
CA PHE A 229 13.28 -0.46 12.52
C PHE A 229 13.89 -1.73 11.91
N GLN A 230 13.41 -2.89 12.37
CA GLN A 230 13.81 -4.22 11.89
C GLN A 230 12.61 -5.02 11.41
N LEU A 231 12.86 -6.01 10.56
CA LEU A 231 11.88 -6.98 10.09
C LEU A 231 12.17 -8.34 10.72
N LYS A 232 11.48 -8.67 11.82
CA LYS A 232 11.62 -9.96 12.51
C LYS A 232 10.90 -11.06 11.72
N GLY A 233 11.56 -12.22 11.56
CA GLY A 233 11.05 -13.34 10.77
C GLY A 233 11.39 -13.27 9.28
N LEU A 234 12.13 -12.24 8.83
CA LEU A 234 12.56 -12.14 7.43
C LEU A 234 13.68 -13.13 7.09
N HIS A 235 14.63 -13.35 8.01
CA HIS A 235 15.82 -14.21 7.81
C HIS A 235 15.49 -15.68 7.57
N GLU A 236 14.31 -16.15 7.96
CA GLU A 236 13.86 -17.54 7.79
C GLU A 236 13.32 -17.81 6.37
N ARG A 237 13.22 -16.78 5.53
CA ARG A 237 12.71 -16.87 4.17
C ARG A 237 13.85 -16.56 3.20
N GLU A 238 14.59 -17.59 2.80
CA GLU A 238 15.77 -17.51 1.92
C GLU A 238 15.50 -16.98 0.51
N GLN A 239 14.25 -16.61 0.17
CA GLN A 239 13.86 -16.21 -1.19
C GLN A 239 12.73 -15.19 -1.17
N PHE A 240 13.01 -13.95 -0.75
CA PHE A 240 12.16 -12.84 -1.16
C PHE A 240 12.66 -12.29 -2.49
N ASN A 241 12.26 -12.96 -3.59
CA ASN A 241 12.47 -12.44 -4.95
C ASN A 241 11.50 -11.27 -5.29
N THR A 242 10.93 -10.65 -4.27
CA THR A 242 9.85 -9.67 -4.37
C THR A 242 10.40 -8.30 -4.04
N GLN A 243 10.11 -7.33 -4.90
CA GLN A 243 10.30 -5.90 -4.66
C GLN A 243 9.40 -5.47 -3.50
N ALA A 244 9.84 -5.76 -2.29
CA ALA A 244 9.19 -5.30 -1.08
C ALA A 244 9.66 -3.88 -0.79
N SER A 245 8.76 -3.07 -0.24
CA SER A 245 9.04 -1.67 0.09
C SER A 245 8.54 -1.36 1.49
N TYR A 246 8.89 -0.20 2.03
CA TYR A 246 8.39 0.26 3.32
C TYR A 246 8.13 1.75 3.32
N LEU A 247 7.21 2.16 4.20
CA LEU A 247 6.92 3.55 4.51
C LEU A 247 6.59 3.69 5.99
N ALA A 248 6.83 4.88 6.54
CA ALA A 248 6.38 5.25 7.86
C ALA A 248 5.39 6.42 7.80
N GLN A 249 4.34 6.34 8.62
CA GLN A 249 3.39 7.43 8.84
C GLN A 249 3.60 7.96 10.26
N VAL A 250 3.55 9.28 10.41
CA VAL A 250 3.80 9.93 11.69
C VAL A 250 2.64 10.83 12.06
N TYR A 251 2.23 10.75 13.31
CA TYR A 251 1.15 11.55 13.89
C TYR A 251 1.60 12.14 15.23
N VAL A 252 0.99 13.25 15.62
CA VAL A 252 1.09 13.78 16.98
C VAL A 252 -0.30 13.90 17.57
N ARG A 253 -0.46 13.48 18.82
CA ARG A 253 -1.68 13.64 19.59
C ARG A 253 -1.46 14.69 20.66
N ASP A 254 -2.20 15.79 20.60
CA ASP A 254 -2.22 16.78 21.66
C ASP A 254 -2.78 16.13 22.94
N ARG A 255 -2.00 16.13 24.02
CA ARG A 255 -2.40 15.48 25.28
C ARG A 255 -3.47 16.26 26.04
N ALA A 256 -3.60 17.56 25.80
CA ALA A 256 -4.61 18.39 26.45
C ALA A 256 -5.96 18.29 25.74
N THR A 257 -5.96 18.28 24.41
CA THR A 257 -7.20 18.28 23.60
C THR A 257 -7.58 16.91 23.07
N GLY A 258 -6.65 15.96 23.04
CA GLY A 258 -6.83 14.62 22.46
C GLY A 258 -6.74 14.59 20.94
N VAL A 259 -6.66 15.74 20.27
CA VAL A 259 -6.66 15.88 18.80
C VAL A 259 -5.41 15.25 18.20
N ILE A 260 -5.59 14.39 17.19
CA ILE A 260 -4.52 13.76 16.43
C ILE A 260 -4.28 14.57 15.15
N THR A 261 -3.04 14.96 14.90
CA THR A 261 -2.61 15.67 13.70
C THR A 261 -1.57 14.83 12.96
N SER A 262 -1.78 14.60 11.67
CA SER A 262 -0.76 13.95 10.83
C SER A 262 0.42 14.89 10.60
N LEU A 263 1.64 14.37 10.79
CA LEU A 263 2.88 15.07 10.42
C LEU A 263 3.35 14.70 9.00
N GLY A 264 2.70 13.73 8.36
CA GLY A 264 3.01 13.27 7.01
C GLY A 264 3.47 11.80 6.94
N CYS A 265 3.98 11.43 5.77
CA CYS A 265 4.51 10.11 5.48
C CYS A 265 5.91 10.20 4.89
N THR A 266 6.73 9.19 5.15
CA THR A 266 8.05 9.09 4.52
C THR A 266 7.90 8.74 3.04
N GLN A 267 8.98 8.90 2.28
CA GLN A 267 9.05 8.31 0.95
C GLN A 267 8.96 6.78 1.02
N LEU A 268 8.55 6.16 -0.08
CA LEU A 268 8.54 4.71 -0.22
C LEU A 268 9.96 4.24 -0.52
N TYR A 269 10.52 3.41 0.35
CA TYR A 269 11.87 2.88 0.20
C TYR A 269 11.83 1.39 -0.13
N SER A 270 12.72 0.92 -0.99
CA SER A 270 12.87 -0.50 -1.27
C SER A 270 13.55 -1.23 -0.10
N LEU A 271 13.08 -2.43 0.21
CA LEU A 271 13.77 -3.34 1.12
C LEU A 271 14.89 -4.05 0.33
N PHE A 272 16.11 -3.94 0.83
CA PHE A 272 17.27 -4.63 0.26
C PHE A 272 17.59 -5.88 1.06
N GLU A 273 17.84 -6.97 0.35
CA GLU A 273 18.30 -8.23 0.93
C GLU A 273 19.63 -7.99 1.69
N ALA A 274 19.78 -8.63 2.85
CA ALA A 274 20.91 -8.50 3.79
C ALA A 274 20.94 -7.29 4.75
N GLN A 275 19.98 -6.36 4.73
CA GLN A 275 19.89 -5.34 5.78
C GLN A 275 19.09 -5.86 7.00
N SER A 276 19.70 -5.76 8.19
CA SER A 276 19.05 -6.11 9.46
C SER A 276 18.22 -4.95 10.03
N THR A 277 18.60 -3.72 9.70
CA THR A 277 17.97 -2.48 10.17
C THR A 277 17.73 -1.57 8.98
N TYR A 278 16.55 -0.95 8.96
CA TYR A 278 16.09 -0.02 7.94
C TYR A 278 15.76 1.32 8.60
N THR A 279 15.88 2.40 7.84
CA THR A 279 15.59 3.76 8.34
C THR A 279 14.61 4.45 7.41
N ALA A 280 13.44 4.81 7.92
CA ALA A 280 12.48 5.66 7.23
C ALA A 280 12.65 7.11 7.70
N GLN A 281 12.76 8.06 6.77
CA GLN A 281 12.98 9.47 7.09
C GLN A 281 11.77 10.32 6.72
N LEU A 282 11.26 11.10 7.69
CA LEU A 282 10.25 12.13 7.46
C LEU A 282 10.92 13.49 7.49
N LEU A 283 10.85 14.21 6.38
CA LEU A 283 11.44 15.54 6.22
C LEU A 283 10.41 16.63 6.53
N ASP A 284 10.90 17.78 7.01
CA ASP A 284 10.13 19.03 7.11
C ASP A 284 8.85 18.97 7.99
N ALA A 285 8.79 18.04 8.96
CA ALA A 285 7.68 17.96 9.90
C ALA A 285 7.57 19.24 10.75
N ASN A 286 6.35 19.65 11.11
CA ASN A 286 6.11 20.88 11.87
C ASN A 286 4.95 20.71 12.86
N ILE A 287 5.13 21.21 14.08
CA ILE A 287 4.06 21.36 15.07
C ILE A 287 3.91 22.86 15.36
N ALA A 288 2.82 23.44 14.88
CA ALA A 288 2.63 24.90 14.94
C ALA A 288 2.29 25.42 16.35
N ARG A 289 1.59 24.61 17.14
CA ARG A 289 1.10 24.98 18.46
C ARG A 289 2.05 24.48 19.55
N LYS A 290 2.23 25.32 20.58
CA LYS A 290 2.93 24.93 21.80
C LYS A 290 2.04 24.00 22.62
N GLY A 291 2.64 23.06 23.33
CA GLY A 291 1.87 22.10 24.13
C GLY A 291 2.65 20.84 24.47
N VAL A 292 1.91 19.87 25.00
CA VAL A 292 2.41 18.53 25.32
C VAL A 292 1.72 17.56 24.38
N TYR A 293 2.51 16.78 23.65
CA TYR A 293 2.03 15.86 22.63
C TYR A 293 2.49 14.42 22.94
N SER A 294 1.84 13.43 22.33
CA SER A 294 2.46 12.13 22.08
C SER A 294 2.75 11.96 20.60
N LEU A 295 3.93 11.44 20.28
CA LEU A 295 4.33 11.13 18.91
C LEU A 295 3.96 9.67 18.63
N GLN A 296 3.21 9.43 17.56
CA GLN A 296 2.82 8.09 17.13
C GLN A 296 3.45 7.80 15.77
N VAL A 297 4.11 6.67 15.64
CA VAL A 297 4.77 6.23 14.40
C VAL A 297 4.26 4.86 14.02
N LEU A 298 3.86 4.73 12.76
CA LEU A 298 3.39 3.48 12.17
C LEU A 298 4.26 3.15 10.97
N VAL A 299 5.00 2.04 11.03
CA VAL A 299 5.84 1.55 9.93
C VAL A 299 5.19 0.33 9.30
N ARG A 300 5.10 0.34 7.97
CA ARG A 300 4.56 -0.78 7.18
C ARG A 300 5.57 -1.24 6.14
N ALA A 301 5.60 -2.54 5.89
CA ALA A 301 6.28 -3.13 4.75
C ALA A 301 5.24 -3.67 3.75
N GLN A 302 5.41 -3.32 2.48
CA GLN A 302 4.54 -3.69 1.36
C GLN A 302 5.21 -4.78 0.50
N GLY A 303 4.41 -5.51 -0.26
CA GLY A 303 4.89 -6.62 -1.11
C GLY A 303 5.17 -7.92 -0.36
N ILE A 304 5.06 -7.92 0.98
CA ILE A 304 5.22 -9.11 1.82
C ILE A 304 4.16 -9.13 2.94
N PRO A 305 3.65 -10.30 3.36
CA PRO A 305 2.75 -10.40 4.51
C PRO A 305 3.46 -9.96 5.80
N THR A 306 3.11 -8.77 6.30
CA THR A 306 3.72 -8.20 7.50
C THR A 306 2.70 -7.76 8.54
N ILE A 307 3.12 -7.83 9.80
CA ILE A 307 2.45 -7.16 10.92
C ILE A 307 3.11 -5.77 11.05
N PRO A 308 2.34 -4.67 10.93
CA PRO A 308 2.89 -3.33 10.99
C PRO A 308 3.47 -3.02 12.37
N GLY A 309 4.50 -2.18 12.39
CA GLY A 309 5.18 -1.76 13.60
C GLY A 309 4.56 -0.47 14.10
N TYR A 310 4.16 -0.44 15.37
CA TYR A 310 3.61 0.75 16.01
C TYR A 310 4.49 1.17 17.17
N PHE A 311 4.76 2.47 17.27
CA PHE A 311 5.50 3.07 18.37
C PHE A 311 4.78 4.34 18.83
N GLU A 312 4.61 4.48 20.14
CA GLU A 312 4.10 5.71 20.75
C GLU A 312 5.11 6.26 21.75
N MET A 313 5.55 7.49 21.51
CA MET A 313 6.33 8.27 22.47
C MET A 313 5.36 9.04 23.37
N PRO A 314 5.34 8.79 24.69
CA PRO A 314 4.25 9.27 25.52
C PRO A 314 4.27 10.79 25.73
N LEU A 315 5.45 11.40 25.67
CA LEU A 315 5.67 12.82 25.99
C LEU A 315 6.55 13.45 24.92
N LEU A 316 6.10 14.54 24.33
CA LEU A 316 6.84 15.42 23.43
C LEU A 316 6.45 16.85 23.78
N GLN A 317 7.37 17.61 24.38
CA GLN A 317 7.10 18.99 24.76
C GLN A 317 7.46 19.93 23.61
N VAL A 318 6.52 20.79 23.21
CA VAL A 318 6.70 21.82 22.18
C VAL A 318 6.57 23.20 22.81
N VAL A 319 7.62 24.02 22.71
CA VAL A 319 7.77 25.31 23.44
C VAL A 319 7.78 26.55 22.58
#